data_AF-A0AB36Y3Z4-F1
#
_entry.id   AF-A0AB36Y3Z4-F1
#
_cell.length_a   1.000
_cell.length_b   1.000
_cell.length_c   1.000
_cell.angle_alpha   90.00
_cell.angle_beta   90.00
_cell.angle_gamma   90.00
#
_symmetry.space_group_name_H-M   'P 1'
#
loop_
_entity.id
_entity.type
_entity.pdbx_description
1 polymer ?
#
loop_
_entity_poly.entity_id
_entity_poly.type
_entity_poly.pdbx_seq_one_letter_code
_entity_poly.pdbx_strand_id
1 'polypeptide(L)'
;MFTLDIQGFQELQDELAKELSALKSNKVVTVGIHEEAGDVESGDLTMASLGAINEFGADIKHPGGTSYGYASKAAADRDEVRFLKTGKGYMELGVTQAHTINIPARPWLEPGVASATPEVLLTIQDGMEAGKSMDQILEAVGVVAAGKVKVYMTDLKTPPNAASTIRKKGSSNPLIDSGAMRQSVTHQVSIGPASEGLE
;
A
#
# COMPACT_ATOMS: atom_id res chain seq x y z
N MET A 1 40.57 -44.06 31.86
CA MET A 1 39.88 -43.62 30.63
C MET A 1 38.47 -43.23 31.07
N PHE A 2 38.18 -41.93 31.18
CA PHE A 2 36.87 -41.45 31.63
C PHE A 2 35.99 -41.26 30.40
N THR A 3 35.01 -42.14 30.22
CA THR A 3 33.91 -41.96 29.26
C THR A 3 32.94 -40.95 29.86
N LEU A 4 32.98 -39.72 29.37
CA LEU A 4 31.94 -38.72 29.61
C LEU A 4 30.72 -39.13 28.78
N ASP A 5 29.73 -39.70 29.44
CA ASP A 5 28.42 -39.98 28.86
C ASP A 5 27.64 -38.66 28.86
N ILE A 6 27.60 -37.98 27.72
CA ILE A 6 26.88 -36.71 27.56
C ILE A 6 25.39 -37.05 27.45
N GLN A 7 24.75 -37.24 28.60
CA GLN A 7 23.29 -37.32 28.69
C GLN A 7 22.69 -36.00 28.20
N GLY A 8 21.90 -36.06 27.13
CA GLY A 8 21.22 -34.89 26.56
C GLY A 8 21.72 -34.46 25.17
N PHE A 9 22.81 -35.03 24.63
CA PHE A 9 23.23 -34.70 23.25
C PHE A 9 22.17 -35.09 22.22
N GLN A 10 21.47 -36.20 22.46
CA GLN A 10 20.37 -36.66 21.60
C GLN A 10 19.16 -35.71 21.68
N GLU A 11 18.79 -35.26 22.88
CA GLU A 11 17.70 -34.30 23.08
C GLU A 11 18.02 -32.95 22.42
N LEU A 12 19.27 -32.50 22.54
CA LEU A 12 19.77 -31.27 21.91
C LEU A 12 19.80 -31.40 20.39
N GLN A 13 20.15 -32.58 19.85
CA GLN A 13 20.06 -32.87 18.42
C GLN A 13 18.60 -32.91 17.92
N ASP A 14 17.69 -33.49 18.70
CA ASP A 14 16.27 -33.60 18.32
C ASP A 14 15.59 -32.22 18.37
N GLU A 15 15.92 -31.39 19.36
CA GLU A 15 15.43 -30.01 19.46
C GLU A 15 16.03 -29.13 18.35
N LEU A 16 17.34 -29.26 18.07
CA LEU A 16 17.99 -28.60 16.95
C LEU A 16 17.42 -29.05 15.59
N ALA A 17 17.12 -30.34 15.42
CA ALA A 17 16.52 -30.88 14.20
C ALA A 17 15.07 -30.41 14.03
N LYS A 18 14.31 -30.30 15.12
CA LYS A 18 12.96 -29.75 15.13
C LYS A 18 12.95 -28.28 14.75
N GLU A 19 13.84 -27.46 15.31
CA GLU A 19 14.02 -26.05 14.94
C GLU A 19 14.51 -25.89 13.49
N LEU A 20 15.47 -26.70 13.05
CA LEU A 20 15.92 -26.73 11.64
C LEU A 20 14.81 -27.17 10.68
N SER A 21 13.91 -28.05 11.10
CA SER A 21 12.75 -28.47 10.31
C SER A 21 11.66 -27.39 10.25
N ALA A 22 11.50 -26.61 11.32
CA ALA A 22 10.61 -25.45 11.35
C ALA A 22 11.15 -24.30 10.48
N LEU A 23 12.47 -24.10 10.43
CA LEU A 23 13.15 -23.19 9.51
C LEU A 23 13.10 -23.67 8.05
N LYS A 24 13.02 -24.99 7.82
CA LYS A 24 12.73 -25.58 6.50
C LYS A 24 11.25 -25.50 6.11
N SER A 25 10.39 -24.89 6.92
CA SER A 25 8.99 -24.72 6.53
C SER A 25 8.94 -23.84 5.28
N ASN A 26 8.18 -24.28 4.26
CA ASN A 26 7.89 -23.48 3.07
C ASN A 26 6.92 -22.33 3.40
N LYS A 27 6.98 -21.77 4.61
CA LYS A 27 6.10 -20.71 5.05
C LYS A 27 6.65 -19.37 4.60
N VAL A 28 5.79 -18.57 4.01
CA VAL A 28 6.11 -17.23 3.53
C VAL A 28 5.13 -16.23 4.12
N VAL A 29 5.61 -15.02 4.34
CA VAL A 29 4.78 -13.89 4.77
C VAL A 29 4.66 -12.95 3.58
N THR A 30 3.45 -12.78 3.07
CA THR A 30 3.15 -11.79 2.04
C THR A 30 2.56 -10.56 2.69
N VAL A 31 2.83 -9.38 2.11
CA VAL A 31 2.35 -8.08 2.59
C VAL A 31 1.77 -7.33 1.41
N GLY A 32 0.56 -6.80 1.55
CA GLY A 32 -0.12 -6.11 0.46
C GLY A 32 -1.57 -5.79 0.76
N ILE A 33 -2.34 -5.50 -0.28
CA ILE A 33 -3.79 -5.38 -0.21
C ILE A 33 -4.37 -6.67 -0.79
N HIS A 34 -5.00 -7.47 0.06
CA HIS A 34 -5.62 -8.74 -0.34
C HIS A 34 -7.05 -8.49 -0.84
N GLU A 35 -7.58 -9.41 -1.65
CA GLU A 35 -8.90 -9.28 -2.30
C GLU A 35 -10.05 -9.01 -1.31
N GLU A 36 -9.92 -9.46 -0.07
CA GLU A 36 -10.88 -9.26 1.01
C GLU A 36 -10.98 -7.81 1.50
N ALA A 37 -10.07 -6.92 1.07
CA ALA A 37 -10.03 -5.53 1.49
C ALA A 37 -11.19 -4.66 0.94
N GLY A 38 -12.02 -5.22 0.04
CA GLY A 38 -13.21 -4.59 -0.50
C GLY A 38 -12.93 -3.45 -1.49
N ASP A 39 -13.97 -2.65 -1.73
CA ASP A 39 -14.00 -1.63 -2.77
C ASP A 39 -13.78 -0.21 -2.22
N VAL A 40 -13.32 0.68 -3.09
CA VAL A 40 -13.38 2.13 -2.90
C VAL A 40 -14.84 2.54 -2.72
N GLU A 41 -15.12 3.57 -1.92
CA GLU A 41 -16.50 4.01 -1.60
C GLU A 41 -17.39 4.27 -2.83
N SER A 42 -16.82 4.57 -4.00
CA SER A 42 -17.60 4.72 -5.24
C SER A 42 -18.07 3.40 -5.84
N GLY A 43 -17.49 2.27 -5.43
CA GLY A 43 -17.78 0.92 -5.91
C GLY A 43 -17.16 0.56 -7.26
N ASP A 44 -16.46 1.50 -7.92
CA ASP A 44 -15.95 1.31 -9.28
C ASP A 44 -14.57 0.62 -9.32
N LEU A 45 -13.90 0.48 -8.17
CA LEU A 45 -12.51 0.07 -8.08
C LEU A 45 -12.25 -0.65 -6.75
N THR A 46 -11.54 -1.79 -6.80
CA THR A 46 -11.06 -2.47 -5.59
C THR A 46 -9.93 -1.69 -4.93
N MET A 47 -9.72 -1.84 -3.61
CA MET A 47 -8.56 -1.25 -2.94
C MET A 47 -7.23 -1.75 -3.52
N ALA A 48 -7.18 -3.00 -3.96
CA ALA A 48 -6.01 -3.57 -4.63
C ALA A 48 -5.73 -2.86 -5.96
N SER A 49 -6.76 -2.62 -6.77
CA SER A 49 -6.64 -1.88 -8.04
C SER A 49 -6.21 -0.43 -7.82
N LEU A 50 -6.74 0.23 -6.78
CA LEU A 50 -6.28 1.56 -6.38
C LEU A 50 -4.81 1.56 -5.96
N GLY A 51 -4.39 0.53 -5.20
CA GLY A 51 -3.00 0.30 -4.81
C GLY A 51 -2.08 0.15 -6.01
N ALA A 52 -2.47 -0.66 -6.99
CA ALA A 52 -1.71 -0.91 -8.22
C ALA A 52 -1.58 0.35 -9.09
N ILE A 53 -2.66 1.12 -9.27
CA ILE A 53 -2.62 2.40 -10.00
C ILE A 53 -1.63 3.37 -9.34
N ASN A 54 -1.59 3.41 -8.01
CA ASN A 54 -0.63 4.26 -7.32
C ASN A 54 0.79 3.71 -7.39
N GLU A 55 0.99 2.39 -7.30
CA GLU A 55 2.32 1.77 -7.38
C GLU A 55 2.98 2.02 -8.74
N PHE A 56 2.26 1.72 -9.82
CA PHE A 56 2.80 1.72 -11.19
C PHE A 56 2.48 2.98 -12.01
N GLY A 57 1.56 3.81 -11.53
CA GLY A 57 1.01 4.92 -12.31
C GLY A 57 -0.02 4.44 -13.33
N ALA A 58 -0.70 5.39 -13.97
CA ALA A 58 -1.70 5.10 -15.00
C ALA A 58 -1.94 6.28 -15.93
N ASP A 59 -2.34 6.00 -17.16
CA ASP A 59 -2.82 7.01 -18.10
C ASP A 59 -4.32 6.82 -18.37
N ILE A 60 -5.10 7.87 -18.13
CA ILE A 60 -6.54 7.86 -18.37
C ILE A 60 -6.85 8.71 -19.60
N LYS A 61 -7.40 8.09 -20.64
CA LYS A 61 -7.87 8.79 -21.84
C LYS A 61 -9.22 9.44 -21.55
N HIS A 62 -9.24 10.77 -21.42
CA HIS A 62 -10.44 11.54 -21.17
C HIS A 62 -11.00 12.11 -22.49
N PRO A 63 -12.28 11.87 -22.84
CA PRO A 63 -12.85 12.31 -24.12
C PRO A 63 -13.02 13.84 -24.22
N GLY A 64 -12.87 14.56 -23.11
CA GLY A 64 -13.15 15.99 -23.02
C GLY A 64 -14.63 16.26 -22.75
N GLY A 65 -15.13 17.41 -23.20
CA GLY A 65 -16.54 17.78 -23.10
C GLY A 65 -16.95 18.48 -21.81
N THR A 66 -16.02 18.72 -20.89
CA THR A 66 -16.29 19.57 -19.72
C THR A 66 -16.34 21.03 -20.14
N SER A 67 -17.49 21.67 -19.93
CA SER A 67 -17.70 23.11 -20.17
C SER A 67 -16.88 23.96 -19.20
N TYR A 68 -16.28 25.04 -19.70
CA TYR A 68 -15.58 26.03 -18.89
C TYR A 68 -16.00 27.44 -19.28
N GLY A 69 -15.96 28.35 -18.31
CA GLY A 69 -16.31 29.74 -18.50
C GLY A 69 -16.52 30.46 -17.19
N TYR A 70 -17.40 31.45 -17.17
CA TYR A 70 -17.69 32.25 -15.99
C TYR A 70 -18.93 31.74 -15.27
N ALA A 71 -18.78 31.42 -13.98
CA ALA A 71 -19.88 30.90 -13.18
C ALA A 71 -20.92 31.96 -12.81
N SER A 72 -20.56 33.24 -12.80
CA SER A 72 -21.43 34.37 -12.51
C SER A 72 -20.96 35.61 -13.28
N LYS A 73 -21.81 36.63 -13.38
CA LYS A 73 -21.41 37.93 -13.96
C LYS A 73 -20.21 38.53 -13.24
N ALA A 74 -20.21 38.50 -11.91
CA ALA A 74 -19.09 38.99 -11.11
C ALA A 74 -17.79 38.19 -11.37
N ALA A 75 -17.87 36.91 -11.71
CA ALA A 75 -16.69 36.13 -12.11
C ALA A 75 -16.19 36.54 -13.50
N ALA A 76 -17.09 36.89 -14.43
CA ALA A 76 -16.71 37.45 -15.74
C ALA A 76 -16.02 38.81 -15.59
N ASP A 77 -16.55 39.68 -14.73
CA ASP A 77 -15.96 41.00 -14.46
C ASP A 77 -14.54 40.90 -13.86
N ARG A 78 -14.22 39.79 -13.19
CA ARG A 78 -12.89 39.49 -12.62
C ARG A 78 -12.02 38.56 -13.48
N ASP A 79 -12.49 38.19 -14.66
CA ASP A 79 -11.85 37.21 -15.55
C ASP A 79 -11.52 35.86 -14.89
N GLU A 80 -12.40 35.39 -14.00
CA GLU A 80 -12.24 34.14 -13.25
C GLU A 80 -12.88 32.95 -13.99
N VAL A 81 -12.12 32.33 -14.89
CA VAL A 81 -12.54 31.12 -15.61
C VAL A 81 -12.49 29.90 -14.70
N ARG A 82 -13.54 29.06 -14.77
CA ARG A 82 -13.61 27.76 -14.07
C ARG A 82 -14.43 26.75 -14.85
N PHE A 83 -14.30 25.47 -14.50
CA PHE A 83 -15.21 24.44 -14.99
C PHE A 83 -16.63 24.67 -14.49
N LEU A 84 -17.59 24.57 -15.40
CA LEU A 84 -19.01 24.80 -15.17
C LEU A 84 -19.72 23.46 -14.92
N LYS A 85 -20.76 23.49 -14.08
CA LYS A 85 -21.68 22.36 -13.97
C LYS A 85 -22.56 22.34 -15.21
N THR A 86 -22.91 21.15 -15.72
CA THR A 86 -23.81 21.00 -16.87
C THR A 86 -25.09 21.83 -16.69
N GLY A 87 -25.41 22.67 -17.67
CA GLY A 87 -26.60 23.52 -17.66
C GLY A 87 -26.56 24.69 -16.66
N LYS A 88 -25.40 25.00 -16.06
CA LYS A 88 -25.22 26.11 -15.13
C LYS A 88 -24.00 26.94 -15.50
N GLY A 89 -24.08 28.24 -15.29
CA GLY A 89 -23.02 29.19 -15.59
C GLY A 89 -23.61 30.49 -16.11
N TYR A 90 -22.84 31.57 -16.03
CA TYR A 90 -23.23 32.84 -16.62
C TYR A 90 -22.89 32.90 -18.10
N MET A 91 -21.69 32.43 -18.46
CA MET A 91 -21.23 32.40 -19.85
C MET A 91 -20.24 31.24 -20.04
N GLU A 92 -20.52 30.39 -21.01
CA GLU A 92 -19.60 29.34 -21.48
C GLU A 92 -18.60 29.96 -22.48
N LEU A 93 -17.32 29.64 -22.30
CA LEU A 93 -16.24 30.04 -23.21
C LEU A 93 -15.85 28.90 -24.16
N GLY A 94 -16.12 27.66 -23.76
CA GLY A 94 -15.96 26.49 -24.61
C GLY A 94 -15.99 25.19 -23.80
N VAL A 95 -15.61 24.11 -24.48
CA VAL A 95 -15.50 22.76 -23.90
C VAL A 95 -14.06 22.26 -24.00
N THR A 96 -13.66 21.47 -23.01
CA THR A 96 -12.36 20.80 -23.03
C THR A 96 -12.25 19.83 -24.19
N GLN A 97 -11.08 19.78 -24.83
CA GLN A 97 -10.76 18.77 -25.83
C GLN A 97 -10.40 17.44 -25.17
N ALA A 98 -10.39 16.37 -25.96
CA ALA A 98 -9.88 15.08 -25.53
C ALA A 98 -8.40 15.21 -25.11
N HIS A 99 -8.05 14.61 -23.98
CA HIS A 99 -6.71 14.67 -23.42
C HIS A 99 -6.43 13.44 -22.55
N THR A 100 -5.15 13.19 -22.28
CA THR A 100 -4.73 12.13 -21.35
C THR A 100 -4.43 12.73 -19.99
N ILE A 101 -5.00 12.14 -18.95
CA ILE A 101 -4.67 12.42 -17.55
C ILE A 101 -3.59 11.44 -17.16
N ASN A 102 -2.40 11.95 -16.87
CA ASN A 102 -1.28 11.15 -16.38
C ASN A 102 -1.30 11.09 -14.85
N ILE A 103 -1.31 9.87 -14.31
CA ILE A 103 -1.14 9.58 -12.88
C ILE A 103 0.28 9.06 -12.70
N PRO A 104 1.17 9.79 -12.00
CA PRO A 104 2.53 9.34 -11.80
C PRO A 104 2.58 8.15 -10.85
N ALA A 105 3.51 7.24 -11.09
CA ALA A 105 3.86 6.15 -10.18
C ALA A 105 4.34 6.70 -8.83
N ARG A 106 3.91 6.06 -7.75
CA ARG A 106 4.23 6.39 -6.37
C ARG A 106 4.58 5.10 -5.63
N PRO A 107 5.76 4.49 -5.90
CA PRO A 107 6.14 3.21 -5.32
C PRO A 107 6.05 3.27 -3.79
N TRP A 108 5.24 2.40 -3.20
CA TRP A 108 4.88 2.43 -1.79
C TRP A 108 4.94 1.08 -1.12
N LEU A 109 4.69 -0.01 -1.85
CA LEU A 109 4.64 -1.34 -1.27
C LEU A 109 6.04 -1.91 -1.06
N GLU A 110 6.80 -2.13 -2.14
CA GLU A 110 8.16 -2.67 -2.08
C GLU A 110 9.10 -1.84 -1.16
N PRO A 111 9.24 -0.50 -1.34
CA PRO A 111 10.10 0.28 -0.46
C PRO A 111 9.57 0.31 0.98
N GLY A 112 8.26 0.21 1.18
CA GLY A 112 7.65 0.09 2.51
C GLY A 112 8.05 -1.20 3.21
N VAL A 113 8.00 -2.34 2.52
CA VAL A 113 8.43 -3.65 3.05
C VAL A 113 9.94 -3.66 3.29
N ALA A 114 10.74 -3.14 2.36
CA ALA A 114 12.19 -3.03 2.51
C ALA A 114 12.58 -2.17 3.73
N SER A 115 11.82 -1.11 4.02
CA SER A 115 12.04 -0.28 5.21
C SER A 115 11.80 -1.00 6.54
N ALA A 116 11.11 -2.15 6.51
CA ALA A 116 10.80 -2.95 7.69
C ALA A 116 11.91 -3.95 8.06
N THR A 117 12.90 -4.17 7.20
CA THR A 117 13.92 -5.21 7.39
C THR A 117 14.59 -5.14 8.77
N PRO A 118 15.02 -3.98 9.29
CA PRO A 118 15.65 -3.91 10.61
C PRO A 118 14.73 -4.41 11.73
N GLU A 119 13.47 -3.96 11.76
CA GLU A 119 12.51 -4.36 12.79
C GLU A 119 12.02 -5.80 12.61
N VAL A 120 11.96 -6.30 11.38
CA VAL A 120 11.67 -7.72 11.10
C VAL A 120 12.75 -8.62 11.70
N LEU A 121 14.03 -8.28 11.52
CA LEU A 121 15.14 -9.05 12.09
C LEU A 121 15.09 -9.07 13.63
N LEU A 122 14.82 -7.92 14.24
CA LEU A 122 14.64 -7.82 15.70
C LEU A 122 13.43 -8.65 16.18
N THR A 123 12.32 -8.59 15.45
CA THR A 123 11.10 -9.36 15.79
C THR A 123 11.35 -10.86 15.74
N ILE A 124 12.15 -11.33 14.77
CA ILE A 124 12.56 -12.73 14.67
C ILE A 124 13.45 -13.09 15.87
N GLN A 125 14.46 -12.28 16.17
CA GLN A 125 15.36 -12.50 17.32
C GLN A 125 14.59 -12.57 18.64
N ASP A 126 13.79 -11.55 18.95
CA ASP A 126 12.99 -11.46 20.18
C ASP A 126 12.00 -12.64 20.29
N GLY A 127 11.45 -13.08 19.16
CA GLY A 127 10.56 -14.22 19.08
C GLY A 127 11.26 -15.54 19.43
N MET A 128 12.46 -15.76 18.90
CA MET A 128 13.28 -16.93 19.22
C MET A 128 13.73 -16.92 20.68
N GLU A 129 14.22 -15.79 21.20
CA GLU A 129 14.65 -15.64 22.60
C GLU A 129 13.50 -15.88 23.58
N ALA A 130 12.28 -15.50 23.21
CA ALA A 130 11.07 -15.75 23.98
C ALA A 130 10.49 -17.17 23.82
N GLY A 131 11.13 -18.05 23.02
CA GLY A 131 10.67 -19.42 22.78
C GLY A 131 9.32 -19.52 22.06
N LYS A 132 8.99 -18.53 21.22
CA LYS A 132 7.74 -18.53 20.43
C LYS A 132 7.83 -19.56 19.30
N SER A 133 6.68 -20.08 18.88
CA SER A 133 6.63 -20.92 17.68
C SER A 133 6.94 -20.11 16.42
N MET A 134 7.47 -20.77 15.39
CA MET A 134 7.70 -20.14 14.08
C MET A 134 6.46 -19.40 13.56
N ASP A 135 5.26 -19.97 13.75
CA ASP A 135 4.01 -19.37 13.32
C ASP A 135 3.72 -18.05 14.04
N GLN A 136 3.98 -17.99 15.34
CA GLN A 136 3.85 -16.75 16.12
C GLN A 136 4.88 -15.70 15.69
N ILE A 137 6.10 -16.13 15.33
CA ILE A 137 7.15 -15.23 14.84
C ILE A 137 6.78 -14.66 13.47
N LEU A 138 6.38 -15.51 12.52
CA LEU A 138 5.99 -15.09 11.17
C LEU A 138 4.75 -14.18 11.18
N GLU A 139 3.79 -14.47 12.06
CA GLU A 139 2.64 -13.59 12.27
C GLU A 139 3.07 -12.21 12.77
N ALA A 140 3.99 -12.15 13.75
CA ALA A 140 4.53 -10.88 14.24
C ALA A 140 5.33 -10.12 13.16
N VAL A 141 6.12 -10.84 12.35
CA VAL A 141 6.85 -10.28 11.20
C VAL A 141 5.88 -9.63 10.22
N GLY A 142 4.78 -10.30 9.89
CA GLY A 142 3.75 -9.76 9.00
C GLY A 142 3.11 -8.48 9.52
N VAL A 143 2.77 -8.45 10.82
CA VAL A 143 2.24 -7.24 11.48
C VAL A 143 3.23 -6.08 11.40
N VAL A 144 4.51 -6.33 11.68
CA VAL A 144 5.56 -5.29 11.64
C VAL A 144 5.75 -4.77 10.22
N ALA A 145 5.86 -5.67 9.23
CA ALA A 145 6.05 -5.30 7.84
C ALA A 145 4.86 -4.50 7.29
N ALA A 146 3.62 -4.96 7.50
CA ALA A 146 2.42 -4.22 7.12
C ALA A 146 2.33 -2.85 7.82
N GLY A 147 2.69 -2.79 9.11
CA GLY A 147 2.77 -1.54 9.86
C GLY A 147 3.77 -0.54 9.26
N LYS A 148 4.94 -1.02 8.85
CA LYS A 148 5.98 -0.21 8.21
C LYS A 148 5.58 0.30 6.84
N VAL A 149 4.91 -0.52 6.03
CA VAL A 149 4.30 -0.06 4.78
C VAL A 149 3.31 1.09 5.05
N LYS A 150 2.44 0.97 6.06
CA LYS A 150 1.48 2.04 6.43
C LYS A 150 2.18 3.33 6.85
N VAL A 151 3.30 3.23 7.58
CA VAL A 151 4.14 4.39 7.93
C VAL A 151 4.75 5.00 6.66
N TYR A 152 5.35 4.19 5.80
CA TYR A 152 5.94 4.63 4.54
C TYR A 152 4.92 5.39 3.66
N MET A 153 3.69 4.87 3.52
CA MET A 153 2.60 5.57 2.83
C MET A 153 2.27 6.94 3.43
N THR A 154 2.39 7.08 4.75
CA THR A 154 2.13 8.34 5.48
C THR A 154 3.22 9.37 5.24
N ASP A 155 4.46 8.90 5.12
CA ASP A 155 5.64 9.74 4.96
C ASP A 155 5.93 10.10 3.50
N LEU A 156 5.49 9.28 2.54
CA LEU A 156 5.69 9.53 1.11
C LEU A 156 5.16 10.91 0.70
N LYS A 157 6.02 11.71 0.05
CA LYS A 157 5.70 13.05 -0.48
C LYS A 157 5.90 13.20 -1.98
N THR A 158 6.65 12.28 -2.60
CA THR A 158 7.10 12.40 -3.98
C THR A 158 6.72 11.14 -4.76
N PRO A 159 6.13 11.27 -5.96
CA PRO A 159 5.66 12.51 -6.60
C PRO A 159 4.49 13.20 -5.85
N PRO A 160 4.46 14.55 -5.78
CA PRO A 160 3.44 15.27 -5.03
C PRO A 160 2.07 15.25 -5.71
N ASN A 161 1.03 15.57 -4.96
CA ASN A 161 -0.27 15.89 -5.53
C ASN A 161 -0.24 17.20 -6.33
N ALA A 162 -1.05 17.29 -7.38
CA ALA A 162 -1.31 18.55 -8.05
C ALA A 162 -1.95 19.57 -7.09
N ALA A 163 -1.66 20.86 -7.27
CA ALA A 163 -2.18 21.92 -6.39
C ALA A 163 -3.72 21.96 -6.32
N SER A 164 -4.40 21.62 -7.43
CA SER A 164 -5.85 21.47 -7.48
C SER A 164 -6.36 20.32 -6.60
N THR A 165 -5.66 19.18 -6.62
CA THR A 165 -5.96 18.02 -5.77
C THR A 165 -5.78 18.38 -4.30
N ILE A 166 -4.65 19.02 -3.92
CA ILE A 166 -4.41 19.46 -2.54
C ILE A 166 -5.53 20.39 -2.07
N ARG A 167 -5.93 21.36 -2.91
CA ARG A 167 -7.02 22.29 -2.59
C ARG A 167 -8.36 21.59 -2.40
N LYS A 168 -8.68 20.59 -3.23
CA LYS A 168 -9.94 19.83 -3.15
C LYS A 168 -9.96 18.90 -1.94
N LYS A 169 -8.83 18.23 -1.69
CA LYS A 169 -8.63 17.21 -0.67
C LYS A 169 -8.43 17.78 0.73
N GLY A 170 -7.78 18.94 0.83
CA GLY A 170 -7.35 19.54 2.09
C GLY A 170 -6.06 18.95 2.67
N SER A 171 -5.38 18.04 1.96
CA SER A 171 -4.11 17.45 2.40
C SER A 171 -3.11 17.28 1.25
N SER A 172 -1.82 17.27 1.59
CA SER A 172 -0.71 17.15 0.62
C SER A 172 -0.20 15.73 0.42
N ASN A 173 -0.54 14.78 1.30
CA ASN A 173 -0.10 13.40 1.16
C ASN A 173 -0.72 12.80 -0.12
N PRO A 174 0.09 12.21 -1.02
CA PRO A 174 -0.40 11.71 -2.29
C PRO A 174 -1.14 10.37 -2.21
N LEU A 175 -0.94 9.56 -1.17
CA LEU A 175 -1.54 8.23 -1.01
C LEU A 175 -2.68 8.19 0.02
N ILE A 176 -2.86 9.23 0.84
CA ILE A 176 -3.82 9.22 1.96
C ILE A 176 -4.89 10.27 1.75
N ASP A 177 -6.08 9.84 1.31
CA ASP A 177 -7.31 10.65 1.31
C ASP A 177 -8.17 10.36 2.55
N SER A 178 -9.13 9.43 2.45
CA SER A 178 -9.84 8.88 3.62
C SER A 178 -8.95 8.02 4.52
N GLY A 179 -7.84 7.52 3.97
CA GLY A 179 -6.95 6.57 4.62
C GLY A 179 -7.37 5.10 4.44
N ALA A 180 -8.46 4.82 3.72
CA ALA A 180 -8.94 3.45 3.50
C ALA A 180 -7.88 2.55 2.86
N MET A 181 -7.24 2.98 1.77
CA MET A 181 -6.17 2.22 1.11
C MET A 181 -5.02 1.84 2.06
N ARG A 182 -4.62 2.77 2.95
CA ARG A 182 -3.60 2.49 3.98
C ARG A 182 -4.10 1.45 4.98
N GLN A 183 -5.36 1.52 5.39
CA GLN A 183 -5.95 0.57 6.34
C GLN A 183 -6.06 -0.84 5.74
N SER A 184 -6.30 -0.93 4.43
CA SER A 184 -6.39 -2.17 3.65
C SER A 184 -5.07 -2.93 3.50
N VAL A 185 -3.93 -2.30 3.82
CA VAL A 185 -2.64 -3.01 3.84
C VAL A 185 -2.63 -4.01 4.99
N THR A 186 -2.38 -5.28 4.69
CA THR A 186 -2.30 -6.37 5.66
C THR A 186 -1.22 -7.36 5.24
N HIS A 187 -1.05 -8.41 6.03
CA HIS A 187 -0.20 -9.55 5.71
C HIS A 187 -0.99 -10.85 5.68
N GLN A 188 -0.38 -11.88 5.08
CA GLN A 188 -0.85 -13.26 5.15
C GLN A 188 0.33 -14.20 5.31
N VAL A 189 0.20 -15.17 6.22
CA VAL A 189 1.14 -16.28 6.35
C VAL A 189 0.59 -17.46 5.55
N SER A 190 1.35 -17.95 4.57
CA SER A 190 0.94 -19.07 3.71
C SER A 190 2.03 -20.14 3.61
N ILE A 191 1.65 -21.34 3.20
CA ILE A 191 2.56 -22.47 2.95
C ILE A 191 2.67 -22.66 1.44
N GLY A 192 3.86 -22.55 0.88
CA GLY A 192 4.13 -22.75 -0.56
C GLY A 192 4.94 -21.60 -1.17
N PRO A 193 5.25 -21.67 -2.48
CA PRO A 193 5.85 -20.53 -3.17
C PRO A 193 4.90 -19.33 -3.04
N ALA A 194 5.44 -18.16 -2.69
CA ALA A 194 4.66 -16.94 -2.64
C ALA A 194 4.12 -16.64 -4.06
N SER A 195 2.81 -16.46 -4.19
CA SER A 195 2.20 -15.87 -5.38
C SER A 195 1.96 -14.39 -5.10
N GLU A 196 2.48 -13.52 -5.97
CA GLU A 196 2.32 -12.06 -5.87
C GLU A 196 0.97 -11.57 -6.42
N GLY A 197 0.07 -12.49 -6.82
CA GLY A 197 -1.25 -12.13 -7.34
C GLY A 197 -1.23 -11.42 -8.69
N LEU A 198 -0.19 -11.65 -9.51
CA LEU A 198 -0.02 -11.08 -10.86
C LEU A 198 -0.51 -12.02 -11.99
N GLU A 199 -1.29 -13.06 -11.68
CA GLU A 199 -1.88 -13.97 -12.67
C GLU A 199 -3.26 -13.52 -13.17
#